data_AF-A0A9E4LNV3-F1
#
_entry.id   AF-A0A9E4LNV3-F1
#
_cell.length_a   1.000
_cell.length_b   1.000
_cell.length_c   1.000
_cell.angle_alpha   90.00
_cell.angle_beta   90.00
_cell.angle_gamma   90.00
#
_symmetry.space_group_name_H-M   'P 1'
#
loop_
_entity.id
_entity.type
_entity.pdbx_description
1 polymer ?
#
loop_
_entity_poly.entity_id
_entity_poly.type
_entity_poly.pdbx_seq_one_letter_code
_entity_poly.pdbx_strand_id
1 'polypeptide(L)'
;MTMDEPVVRYTRWIIRYRWLVLPLCLLVAVLIGMGMGRLQFEKDYRVYFGEDNPQLRAFEALQDIYGRNDNVLFVIAPKDGDVFTAETLEAVRELTEEAWKTPYS
;
A
#
# COMPACT_ATOMS: atom_id res chain seq x y z
N MET A 1 -32.62 9.68 42.06
CA MET A 1 -32.49 10.41 40.79
C MET A 1 -32.07 9.38 39.75
N THR A 2 -33.03 8.71 39.14
CA THR A 2 -32.77 7.57 38.24
C THR A 2 -32.19 8.08 36.93
N MET A 3 -31.20 7.38 36.38
CA MET A 3 -30.45 7.79 35.18
C MET A 3 -31.29 7.82 33.89
N ASP A 4 -32.58 7.49 33.98
CA ASP A 4 -33.50 7.32 32.86
C ASP A 4 -34.08 8.66 32.36
N GLU A 5 -34.20 9.64 33.24
CA GLU A 5 -34.79 10.95 32.92
C GLU A 5 -34.06 11.72 31.79
N PRO A 6 -32.71 11.83 31.81
CA PRO A 6 -31.99 12.49 30.73
C PRO A 6 -32.05 11.72 29.40
N VAL A 7 -32.04 10.39 29.45
CA VAL A 7 -32.11 9.52 28.26
C VAL A 7 -33.47 9.66 27.58
N VAL A 8 -34.56 9.56 28.35
CA VAL A 8 -35.94 9.71 27.83
C VAL A 8 -36.14 11.11 27.24
N ARG A 9 -35.58 12.16 27.85
CA ARG A 9 -35.64 13.53 27.31
C ARG A 9 -34.89 13.64 25.99
N TYR A 10 -33.71 13.05 25.88
CA TYR A 10 -32.90 13.04 24.66
C TYR A 10 -33.59 12.28 23.52
N THR A 11 -34.11 11.08 23.78
CA THR A 11 -34.85 10.28 22.79
C THR A 11 -36.09 11.01 22.27
N ARG A 12 -36.85 11.67 23.17
CA ARG A 12 -38.04 12.44 22.77
C ARG A 12 -37.68 13.64 21.90
N TRP A 13 -36.55 14.28 22.16
CA TRP A 13 -36.02 15.37 21.32
C TRP A 13 -35.62 14.86 19.93
N ILE A 14 -34.90 13.74 19.85
CA ILE A 14 -34.53 13.10 18.57
C ILE A 14 -35.79 12.78 17.75
N ILE A 15 -36.80 12.17 18.37
CA ILE A 15 -38.04 11.79 17.68
C ILE A 15 -38.82 13.02 17.20
N ARG A 16 -38.83 14.12 17.99
CA ARG A 16 -39.49 15.38 17.62
C ARG A 16 -38.84 16.02 16.39
N TYR A 17 -37.51 15.99 16.30
CA TYR A 17 -36.73 16.58 15.21
C TYR A 17 -36.21 15.54 14.21
N ARG A 18 -36.89 14.39 14.06
CA ARG A 18 -36.41 13.26 13.26
C ARG A 18 -36.00 13.63 11.83
N TRP A 19 -36.73 14.56 11.21
CA TRP A 19 -36.45 15.03 9.84
C TRP A 19 -35.19 15.91 9.73
N LEU A 20 -34.69 16.46 10.84
CA LEU A 20 -33.39 17.15 10.90
C LEU A 20 -32.27 16.20 11.34
N VAL A 21 -32.55 15.31 12.29
CA VAL A 21 -31.55 14.38 12.83
C VAL A 21 -31.11 13.36 11.78
N LEU A 22 -32.04 12.80 10.99
CA LEU A 22 -31.73 11.83 9.94
C LEU A 22 -30.74 12.35 8.89
N PRO A 23 -31.00 13.49 8.21
CA PRO A 23 -30.03 14.03 7.26
C PRO A 23 -28.75 14.50 7.93
N LEU A 24 -28.78 14.97 9.18
CA LEU A 24 -27.58 15.35 9.92
C LEU A 24 -26.67 14.14 10.18
N CYS A 25 -27.23 13.02 10.63
CA CYS A 25 -26.46 11.79 10.82
C CYS A 25 -25.86 11.28 9.50
N LEU A 26 -26.64 11.32 8.42
CA LEU A 26 -26.16 10.94 7.09
C LEU A 26 -25.01 11.86 6.63
N LEU A 27 -25.16 13.17 6.82
CA LEU A 27 -24.15 14.17 6.47
C LEU A 27 -22.85 13.94 7.27
N VAL A 28 -22.96 13.69 8.58
CA VAL A 28 -21.79 13.36 9.41
C VAL A 28 -21.09 12.08 8.94
N ALA A 29 -21.85 11.03 8.60
CA ALA A 29 -21.30 9.80 8.07
C ALA A 29 -20.56 10.01 6.74
N VAL A 30 -21.14 10.81 5.83
CA VAL A 30 -20.52 11.15 4.55
C VAL A 30 -19.25 11.99 4.75
N LEU A 31 -19.27 12.97 5.65
CA LEU A 31 -18.10 13.80 5.96
C LEU A 31 -16.93 12.97 6.50
N ILE A 32 -17.21 12.03 7.40
CA ILE A 32 -16.19 11.08 7.90
C ILE A 32 -15.69 10.18 6.75
N GLY A 33 -16.61 9.66 5.94
CA GLY A 33 -16.30 8.78 4.81
C GLY A 33 -15.55 9.46 3.66
N MET A 34 -15.60 10.79 3.54
CA MET A 34 -14.96 11.53 2.45
C MET A 34 -13.42 11.36 2.41
N GLY A 35 -12.81 11.02 3.54
CA GLY A 35 -11.38 10.72 3.66
C GLY A 35 -10.98 9.31 3.21
N MET A 36 -11.95 8.40 2.99
CA MET A 36 -11.68 6.99 2.71
C MET A 36 -10.90 6.77 1.41
N GLY A 37 -11.11 7.62 0.40
CA GLY A 37 -10.35 7.57 -0.87
C GLY A 37 -8.89 8.00 -0.75
N ARG A 38 -8.48 8.59 0.39
CA ARG A 38 -7.09 8.97 0.68
C ARG A 38 -6.35 7.93 1.52
N LEU A 39 -7.00 6.82 1.86
CA LEU A 39 -6.36 5.72 2.57
C LEU A 39 -5.32 5.09 1.65
N GLN A 40 -4.05 5.25 2.00
CA GLN A 40 -2.94 4.58 1.36
C GLN A 40 -2.61 3.32 2.16
N PHE A 41 -2.56 2.18 1.49
CA PHE A 41 -2.02 0.96 2.08
C PHE A 41 -0.51 1.04 2.03
N GLU A 42 0.11 1.39 3.16
CA GLU A 42 1.55 1.38 3.30
C GLU A 42 2.02 -0.07 3.50
N LYS A 43 2.58 -0.65 2.43
CA LYS A 43 3.08 -2.04 2.41
C LYS A 43 4.52 -2.15 2.89
N ASP A 44 5.17 -1.04 3.19
CA ASP A 44 6.57 -1.06 3.59
C ASP A 44 6.68 -1.50 5.05
N TYR A 45 7.39 -2.60 5.27
CA TYR A 45 7.64 -3.15 6.60
C TYR A 45 8.41 -2.13 7.48
N ARG A 46 9.04 -1.12 6.86
CA ARG A 46 9.68 0.02 7.51
C ARG A 46 8.76 0.78 8.47
N VAL A 47 7.45 0.83 8.22
CA VAL A 47 6.48 1.57 9.05
C VAL A 47 6.34 0.99 10.47
N TYR A 48 6.70 -0.29 10.65
CA TYR A 48 6.73 -0.92 11.98
C TYR A 48 7.95 -0.51 12.82
N PHE A 49 8.94 0.15 12.21
CA PHE A 49 10.08 0.73 12.89
C PHE A 49 9.91 2.25 12.91
N GLY A 50 9.99 2.88 14.09
CA GLY A 50 9.94 4.34 14.17
C GLY A 50 11.06 4.98 13.34
N GLU A 51 10.85 6.20 12.85
CA GLU A 51 11.79 6.95 12.01
C GLU A 51 13.21 7.04 12.60
N ASP A 52 13.33 6.96 13.93
CA ASP A 52 14.58 7.04 14.68
C ASP A 52 15.32 5.69 14.83
N ASN A 53 14.87 4.60 14.20
CA ASN A 53 15.49 3.29 14.39
C ASN A 53 16.92 3.24 13.78
N PRO A 54 17.98 3.16 14.60
CA PRO A 54 19.36 3.21 14.11
C PRO A 54 19.75 1.95 13.32
N GLN A 55 19.11 0.80 13.59
CA GLN A 55 19.32 -0.44 12.85
C GLN A 55 18.70 -0.38 11.45
N LEU A 56 17.54 0.26 11.31
CA LEU A 56 16.93 0.48 9.99
C LEU A 56 17.81 1.38 9.13
N ARG A 57 18.31 2.49 9.67
CA ARG A 57 19.21 3.40 8.93
C ARG A 57 20.52 2.72 8.51
N ALA A 58 21.09 1.87 9.37
CA ALA A 58 22.28 1.11 9.01
C ALA A 58 22.01 0.09 7.89
N PHE A 59 20.83 -0.55 7.90
CA PHE A 59 20.41 -1.46 6.84
C PHE A 59 20.12 -0.74 5.52
N GLU A 60 19.49 0.44 5.56
CA GLU A 60 19.27 1.27 4.38
C GLU A 60 20.59 1.77 3.79
N ALA A 61 21.52 2.23 4.61
CA ALA A 61 22.86 2.62 4.15
C ALA A 61 23.61 1.44 3.49
N LEU A 62 23.44 0.23 4.01
CA LEU A 62 23.99 -0.98 3.39
C LEU A 62 23.34 -1.26 2.03
N GLN A 63 22.01 -1.17 1.92
CA GLN A 63 21.30 -1.35 0.66
C GLN A 63 21.62 -0.28 -0.37
N ASP A 64 21.86 0.97 0.04
CA ASP A 64 22.19 2.06 -0.87
C ASP A 64 23.61 1.90 -1.45
N ILE A 65 24.54 1.36 -0.64
CA ILE A 65 25.93 1.11 -1.05
C ILE A 65 26.04 -0.16 -1.91
N TYR A 66 25.30 -1.23 -1.59
CA TYR A 66 25.45 -2.55 -2.22
C TYR A 66 24.31 -2.94 -3.16
N GLY A 67 23.31 -2.07 -3.36
CA GLY A 67 22.16 -2.28 -4.23
C GLY A 67 20.90 -2.70 -3.47
N ARG A 68 19.78 -2.07 -3.81
CA ARG A 68 18.45 -2.42 -3.29
C ARG A 68 18.06 -3.82 -3.83
N ASN A 69 17.47 -4.67 -2.99
CA ASN A 69 17.26 -6.10 -3.30
C ASN A 69 16.13 -6.37 -4.33
N ASP A 70 15.70 -5.35 -5.07
CA ASP A 70 14.59 -5.41 -6.04
C ASP A 70 15.12 -5.86 -7.42
N ASN A 71 15.82 -6.99 -7.46
CA ASN A 71 16.35 -7.55 -8.70
C ASN A 71 15.31 -8.45 -9.37
N VAL A 72 15.09 -8.27 -10.67
CA VAL A 72 14.27 -9.17 -11.49
C VAL A 72 15.19 -10.23 -12.11
N LEU A 73 14.97 -11.50 -11.78
CA LEU A 73 15.72 -12.62 -12.34
C LEU A 73 14.95 -13.26 -13.50
N PHE A 74 15.57 -13.28 -14.68
CA PHE A 74 15.09 -14.03 -15.84
C PHE A 74 15.82 -15.37 -15.93
N VAL A 75 15.08 -16.46 -16.14
CA VAL A 75 15.63 -17.81 -16.36
C VAL A 75 15.19 -18.30 -17.73
N ILE A 76 16.17 -18.66 -18.57
CA ILE A 76 15.93 -19.14 -19.94
C ILE A 76 16.37 -20.60 -20.02
N ALA A 77 15.44 -21.46 -20.44
CA ALA A 77 15.67 -22.88 -20.64
C ALA A 77 15.17 -23.28 -22.05
N PRO A 78 16.09 -23.45 -23.02
CA PRO A 78 15.70 -23.88 -24.36
C PRO A 78 15.20 -25.34 -24.34
N LYS A 79 14.26 -25.66 -25.25
CA LYS A 79 13.53 -26.95 -25.24
C LYS A 79 14.41 -28.16 -25.56
N ASP A 80 15.47 -27.94 -26.33
CA ASP A 80 16.47 -28.94 -26.69
C ASP A 80 17.53 -29.16 -25.60
N GLY A 81 17.55 -28.28 -24.57
CA GLY A 81 18.49 -28.33 -23.46
C GLY A 81 19.88 -27.76 -23.78
N ASP A 82 20.14 -27.30 -25.01
CA ASP A 82 21.43 -26.73 -25.39
C ASP A 82 21.41 -25.19 -25.31
N VAL A 83 21.96 -24.69 -24.20
CA VAL A 83 22.01 -23.26 -23.89
C VAL A 83 23.04 -22.48 -24.73
N PHE A 84 23.95 -23.17 -25.42
CA PHE A 84 25.02 -22.53 -26.21
C PHE A 84 24.70 -22.46 -27.71
N THR A 85 23.43 -22.60 -28.07
CA THR A 85 22.95 -22.39 -29.45
C THR A 85 22.90 -20.90 -29.78
N ALA A 86 23.13 -20.56 -31.06
CA ALA A 86 23.12 -19.18 -31.54
C ALA A 86 21.78 -18.48 -31.23
N GLU A 87 20.67 -19.20 -31.38
CA GLU A 87 19.31 -18.68 -31.14
C GLU A 87 19.07 -18.38 -29.65
N THR A 88 19.52 -19.26 -28.74
CA THR A 88 19.39 -19.03 -27.29
C THR A 88 20.24 -17.84 -26.84
N LEU A 89 21.46 -17.73 -27.35
CA LEU A 89 22.35 -16.61 -27.02
C LEU A 89 21.84 -15.27 -27.58
N GLU A 90 21.22 -15.28 -28.76
CA GLU A 90 20.56 -14.11 -29.33
C GLU A 90 19.37 -13.66 -28.48
N ALA A 91 18.52 -14.59 -28.04
CA ALA A 91 17.41 -14.29 -27.13
C ALA A 91 17.89 -13.72 -25.78
N VAL A 92 19.00 -14.24 -25.22
CA VAL A 92 19.62 -13.68 -24.00
C VAL A 92 20.10 -12.24 -24.23
N ARG A 93 20.75 -11.98 -25.38
CA ARG A 93 21.24 -10.64 -25.73
C ARG A 93 20.09 -9.64 -25.87
N GLU A 94 19.06 -9.98 -26.63
CA GLU A 94 17.88 -9.12 -26.84
C GLU A 94 17.16 -8.83 -25.54
N LEU A 95 16.92 -9.86 -24.72
CA LEU A 95 16.30 -9.68 -23.41
C LEU A 95 17.12 -8.76 -22.50
N THR A 96 18.45 -8.88 -22.54
CA THR A 96 19.36 -8.02 -21.77
C THR A 96 19.27 -6.56 -22.26
N GLU A 97 19.31 -6.33 -23.58
CA GLU A 97 19.22 -4.98 -24.18
C GLU A 97 17.89 -4.28 -23.87
N GLU A 98 16.78 -5.02 -23.89
CA GLU A 98 15.46 -4.48 -23.54
C GLU A 98 15.29 -4.28 -22.02
N ALA A 99 15.84 -5.17 -21.19
CA ALA A 99 15.81 -5.02 -19.74
C ALA A 99 16.50 -3.73 -19.28
N TRP A 100 17.60 -3.32 -19.93
CA TRP A 100 18.26 -2.04 -19.64
C TRP A 100 17.40 -0.80 -19.93
N LYS A 101 16.31 -0.94 -20.71
CA LYS A 101 15.41 0.16 -21.05
C LYS A 101 14.23 0.27 -20.09
N THR A 102 14.07 -0.65 -19.13
CA THR A 102 12.95 -0.59 -18.19
C THR A 102 13.07 0.64 -17.29
N PRO A 103 11.96 1.36 -17.03
CA PRO A 103 12.00 2.49 -16.12
C PRO A 103 12.42 2.02 -14.72
N TYR A 104 13.22 2.83 -14.03
CA TYR A 104 13.81 2.55 -12.71
C TYR A 104 14.97 1.53 -12.68
N SER A 105 15.60 1.24 -13.83
CA SER A 105 16.89 0.51 -13.93
C SER A 105 18.10 1.40 -13.66
#